data_AF-A0A150P7J2-F1
#
_entry.id   AF-A0A150P7J2-F1
#
_cell.length_a   1.000
_cell.length_b   1.000
_cell.length_c   1.000
_cell.angle_alpha   90.00
_cell.angle_beta   90.00
_cell.angle_gamma   90.00
#
_symmetry.space_group_name_H-M   'P 1'
#
loop_
_entity.id
_entity.type
_entity.pdbx_description
1 polymer ?
#
loop_
_entity_poly.entity_id
_entity_poly.type
_entity_poly.pdbx_seq_one_letter_code
_entity_poly.pdbx_strand_id
1 'polypeptide(L)'
;MTNKDIAPHLLRTLAALQSEGKTVTLDTLTSALQVRRTDVRRAITALHREGYLDALRMRLTLRGLALGAAFAAAPLRPLRRAPLRAVKAA
;
A
#
# COMPACT_ATOMS: atom_id res chain seq x y z
N MET A 1 -2.16 9.69 -8.99
CA MET A 1 -1.65 9.39 -7.64
C MET A 1 -0.19 8.99 -7.79
N THR A 2 0.72 9.52 -6.98
CA THR A 2 2.15 9.21 -7.16
C THR A 2 2.53 7.94 -6.40
N ASN A 3 3.61 7.28 -6.82
CA ASN A 3 4.13 6.12 -6.11
C ASN A 3 4.50 6.45 -4.65
N LYS A 4 5.02 7.67 -4.42
CA LYS A 4 5.38 8.16 -3.09
C LYS A 4 4.17 8.24 -2.15
N ASP A 5 2.97 8.49 -2.69
CA ASP A 5 1.74 8.49 -1.91
C ASP A 5 1.31 7.06 -1.54
N ILE A 6 1.49 6.10 -2.44
CA ILE A 6 0.97 4.72 -2.27
C ILE A 6 1.89 3.85 -1.44
N ALA A 7 3.21 4.01 -1.59
CA ALA A 7 4.20 3.14 -0.96
C ALA A 7 4.05 3.01 0.57
N PRO A 8 3.86 4.09 1.36
CA PRO A 8 3.68 3.98 2.80
C PRO A 8 2.44 3.16 3.19
N HIS A 9 1.32 3.36 2.49
CA HIS A 9 0.10 2.59 2.74
C HIS A 9 0.26 1.13 2.33
N LEU A 10 0.94 0.87 1.22
CA LEU A 10 1.17 -0.48 0.73
C LEU A 10 2.05 -1.28 1.69
N LEU A 11 3.12 -0.68 2.21
CA LEU A 11 3.99 -1.30 3.22
C LEU A 11 3.23 -1.57 4.53
N ARG A 12 2.43 -0.60 5.01
CA ARG A 12 1.60 -0.76 6.21
C ARG A 12 0.58 -1.90 6.04
N THR A 13 -0.16 -1.92 4.94
CA THR A 13 -1.18 -2.94 4.67
C THR A 13 -0.56 -4.31 4.50
N LEU A 14 0.57 -4.43 3.80
CA LEU A 14 1.29 -5.70 3.68
C LEU A 14 1.78 -6.23 5.01
N ALA A 15 2.34 -5.37 5.86
CA ALA A 15 2.80 -5.76 7.18
C ALA A 15 1.65 -6.30 8.03
N ALA A 16 0.50 -5.62 8.04
CA ALA A 16 -0.70 -6.08 8.75
C ALA A 16 -1.19 -7.46 8.23
N LEU A 17 -1.35 -7.61 6.91
CA LEU A 17 -1.84 -8.86 6.32
C LEU A 17 -0.88 -10.04 6.53
N GLN A 18 0.43 -9.79 6.53
CA GLN A 18 1.43 -10.83 6.81
C GLN A 18 1.43 -11.26 8.27
N SER A 19 1.28 -10.31 9.20
CA SER A 19 1.14 -10.63 10.63
C SER A 19 -0.11 -11.46 10.93
N GLU A 20 -1.16 -11.28 10.13
CA GLU A 20 -2.38 -12.11 10.19
C GLU A 20 -2.26 -13.46 9.46
N GLY A 21 -1.09 -13.76 8.88
CA GLY A 21 -0.86 -15.01 8.13
C GLY A 21 -1.63 -15.10 6.80
N LYS A 22 -2.18 -13.99 6.29
CA LYS A 22 -2.96 -13.99 5.05
C LYS A 22 -2.06 -14.07 3.82
N THR A 23 -2.54 -14.80 2.82
CA THR A 23 -1.91 -14.78 1.48
C THR A 23 -2.24 -13.46 0.80
N VAL A 24 -1.22 -12.70 0.41
CA VAL A 24 -1.40 -11.39 -0.22
C VAL A 24 -1.20 -11.51 -1.73
N THR A 25 -2.18 -11.00 -2.48
CA THR A 25 -2.13 -10.86 -3.94
C THR A 25 -2.29 -9.41 -4.36
N LEU A 26 -1.98 -9.11 -5.62
CA LEU A 26 -2.25 -7.79 -6.20
C LEU A 26 -3.72 -7.37 -6.04
N ASP A 27 -4.64 -8.33 -6.15
CA ASP A 27 -6.07 -8.08 -6.02
C ASP A 27 -6.48 -7.71 -4.59
N THR A 28 -5.96 -8.45 -3.60
CA THR A 28 -6.19 -8.13 -2.19
C THR A 28 -5.69 -6.73 -1.83
N LEU A 29 -4.55 -6.31 -2.38
CA LEU A 29 -3.99 -4.98 -2.14
C LEU A 29 -4.81 -3.88 -2.81
N THR A 30 -5.30 -4.10 -4.04
CA THR A 30 -6.18 -3.13 -4.71
C THR A 30 -7.49 -2.95 -3.97
N SER A 31 -8.07 -4.04 -3.46
CA SER A 31 -9.33 -4.03 -2.72
C SER A 31 -9.18 -3.38 -1.35
N ALA A 32 -8.09 -3.68 -0.63
CA ALA A 32 -7.79 -3.09 0.68
C ALA A 32 -7.48 -1.59 0.60
N LEU A 33 -6.70 -1.18 -0.39
CA LEU A 33 -6.29 0.22 -0.54
C LEU A 33 -7.31 1.05 -1.33
N GLN A 34 -8.25 0.42 -2.02
CA GLN A 34 -9.29 1.08 -2.82
C GLN A 34 -8.71 1.97 -3.95
N VAL A 35 -7.63 1.50 -4.56
CA VAL A 35 -6.83 2.20 -5.58
C VAL A 35 -6.74 1.38 -6.88
N ARG A 36 -6.36 2.03 -7.98
CA ARG A 36 -6.25 1.36 -9.29
C ARG A 36 -5.14 0.31 -9.29
N ARG A 37 -5.43 -0.85 -9.90
CA ARG A 37 -4.47 -1.97 -10.06
C ARG A 37 -3.15 -1.57 -10.71
N THR A 38 -3.20 -0.65 -11.68
CA THR A 38 -2.00 -0.14 -12.35
C THR A 38 -1.06 0.59 -11.39
N ASP A 39 -1.62 1.34 -10.45
CA ASP A 39 -0.84 2.16 -9.52
C ASP A 39 -0.21 1.30 -8.43
N VAL A 40 -0.97 0.33 -7.91
CA VAL A 40 -0.45 -0.70 -6.99
C VAL A 40 0.67 -1.49 -7.63
N ARG A 41 0.49 -1.93 -8.88
CA ARG A 41 1.53 -2.67 -9.61
C ARG A 41 2.80 -1.84 -9.78
N ARG A 42 2.69 -0.57 -10.15
CA ARG A 42 3.86 0.34 -10.25
C ARG A 42 4.57 0.50 -8.91
N ALA A 43 3.82 0.64 -7.82
CA ALA A 43 4.38 0.76 -6.49
C ALA A 43 5.11 -0.50 -6.02
N ILE A 44 4.51 -1.67 -6.25
CA ILE A 44 5.12 -2.97 -6.01
C ILE A 44 6.44 -3.10 -6.77
N THR A 45 6.44 -2.77 -8.06
CA THR A 45 7.66 -2.85 -8.88
C THR A 45 8.77 -1.93 -8.35
N ALA A 46 8.44 -0.71 -7.92
CA ALA A 46 9.42 0.20 -7.36
C ALA A 46 9.97 -0.30 -6.02
N LEU A 47 9.10 -0.69 -5.09
CA LEU A 47 9.50 -1.23 -3.78
C LEU A 47 10.32 -2.51 -3.91
N HIS A 48 10.07 -3.32 -4.95
CA HIS A 48 10.87 -4.47 -5.25
C HIS A 48 12.29 -4.12 -5.68
N ARG A 49 12.41 -3.16 -6.61
CA ARG A 49 13.72 -2.65 -7.05
C ARG A 49 14.51 -1.99 -5.92
N GLU A 50 13.81 -1.36 -4.98
CA GLU A 50 14.41 -0.73 -3.79
C GLU A 50 14.73 -1.74 -2.67
N GLY A 51 14.32 -3.02 -2.80
CA GLY A 51 14.62 -4.08 -1.84
C GLY A 51 13.74 -4.10 -0.59
N TYR A 52 12.58 -3.45 -0.62
CA TYR A 52 11.60 -3.46 0.48
C TYR A 52 10.56 -4.59 0.34
N LEU A 53 10.39 -5.12 -0.86
CA LEU A 53 9.39 -6.15 -1.17
C LEU A 53 9.98 -7.20 -2.12
N ASP A 54 9.71 -8.47 -1.89
CA ASP A 54 9.81 -9.52 -2.90
C ASP A 54 8.49 -9.60 -3.67
N ALA A 55 8.46 -9.08 -4.90
CA ALA A 55 7.25 -9.06 -5.73
C ALA A 55 6.84 -10.45 -6.24
N LEU A 56 7.77 -11.41 -6.33
CA LEU A 56 7.46 -12.78 -6.75
C LEU A 56 6.71 -13.52 -5.65
N ARG A 57 7.11 -13.27 -4.40
CA ARG A 57 6.49 -13.90 -3.21
C ARG A 57 5.39 -13.04 -2.57
N MET A 58 5.22 -11.80 -3.01
CA MET A 58 4.37 -10.78 -2.37
C MET A 58 4.65 -10.65 -0.87
N ARG A 59 5.94 -10.69 -0.51
CA ARG A 59 6.42 -10.67 0.88
C ARG A 59 7.28 -9.46 1.14
N LEU A 60 7.18 -8.87 2.34
CA LEU A 60 8.09 -7.81 2.73
C LEU A 60 9.46 -8.42 3.03
N THR A 61 10.52 -7.70 2.65
CA THR A 61 11.85 -7.97 3.20
C THR A 61 11.91 -7.46 4.65
N LEU A 62 12.96 -7.80 5.40
CA LEU A 62 13.12 -7.28 6.76
C LEU A 62 13.07 -5.74 6.81
N ARG A 63 13.68 -5.07 5.82
CA ARG A 63 13.66 -3.60 5.70
C ARG A 63 12.25 -3.08 5.42
N GLY A 64 11.53 -3.72 4.50
CA GLY A 64 10.14 -3.34 4.19
C GLY A 64 9.20 -3.57 5.37
N LEU A 65 9.42 -4.64 6.14
CA LEU A 65 8.65 -4.94 7.34
C LEU A 65 8.87 -3.88 8.43
N ALA A 66 10.12 -3.50 8.67
CA ALA A 66 10.44 -2.43 9.63
C ALA A 66 9.76 -1.10 9.26
N LEU A 67 9.79 -0.71 7.99
CA LEU A 67 9.08 0.47 7.51
C LEU A 67 7.55 0.32 7.63
N GLY A 68 7.00 -0.83 7.25
CA GLY A 68 5.56 -1.12 7.37
C GLY A 68 5.08 -1.02 8.82
N ALA A 69 5.87 -1.54 9.77
CA ALA A 69 5.60 -1.43 11.20
C ALA A 69 5.69 0.03 11.69
N ALA A 70 6.70 0.78 11.24
CA ALA A 70 6.80 2.21 11.56
C ALA A 70 5.59 3.01 11.05
N PHE A 71 5.11 2.71 9.84
CA PHE A 71 3.91 3.35 9.27
C PHE A 71 2.60 2.90 9.94
N ALA A 72 2.58 1.77 10.64
CA ALA A 72 1.42 1.37 11.43
C ALA A 72 1.22 2.31 12.63
N ALA A 73 2.31 2.78 13.24
CA ALA A 73 2.29 3.75 14.34
C ALA A 73 2.10 5.21 13.86
N ALA A 74 2.37 5.50 12.58
CA ALA A 74 2.33 6.86 12.04
C ALA A 74 0.96 7.23 11.43
N PRO A 75 0.49 8.48 11.61
CA PRO A 75 -0.66 8.99 10.89
C PRO A 75 -0.30 9.21 9.41
N LEU A 76 -0.81 8.35 8.52
CA LEU A 76 -0.67 8.52 7.08
C LEU A 76 -1.79 9.39 6.53
N ARG A 77 -1.46 10.31 5.61
CA ARG A 77 -2.46 11.09 4.89
C ARG A 77 -3.36 10.16 4.07
N PRO A 78 -4.69 10.31 4.07
CA PRO A 78 -5.58 9.44 3.31
C PRO A 78 -5.28 9.46 1.80
N LEU A 79 -5.26 8.27 1.17
CA LEU A 79 -5.06 8.10 -0.29
C LEU A 79 -6.19 8.71 -1.12
N ARG A 80 -7.43 8.72 -0.60
CA ARG A 80 -8.55 9.42 -1.22
C ARG A 80 -8.70 10.81 -0.61
N ARG A 81 -8.59 11.85 -1.44
CA ARG A 81 -9.51 12.99 -1.29
C ARG A 81 -10.89 12.49 -1.69
N ALA A 82 -11.89 12.70 -0.83
CA ALA A 82 -13.28 12.51 -1.22
C ALA A 82 -13.52 13.21 -2.57
N PRO A 83 -14.28 12.62 -3.51
CA PRO A 83 -14.58 13.30 -4.75
C PRO A 83 -15.25 14.63 -4.39
N LEU A 84 -14.72 15.75 -4.91
CA LEU A 84 -15.28 17.10 -4.78
C LEU A 84 -16.72 17.23 -5.32
N ARG A 85 -17.32 16.14 -5.78
CA ARG A 85 -18.74 16.02 -6.16
C ARG A 85 -19.71 15.86 -4.98
N ALA A 86 -19.22 15.68 -3.75
CA ALA A 86 -20.09 15.68 -2.56
C ALA A 86 -20.33 17.09 -1.97
N VAL A 87 -19.73 18.14 -2.55
CA VAL A 87 -19.94 19.53 -2.11
C VAL A 87 -20.57 20.34 -3.24
N LYS A 88 -21.84 20.04 -3.57
CA LYS A 88 -22.83 20.99 -4.09
C LYS A 88 -24.21 20.34 -4.30
N ALA A 89 -25.13 20.66 -3.40
CA ALA A 89 -26.37 21.42 -3.65
C ALA A 89 -26.84 21.88 -2.25
N ALA A 90 -26.73 23.17 -1.93
CA ALA A 90 -27.79 24.17 -2.08
C ALA A 90 -28.98 23.86 -1.17
#